data_AF-A0A926W4R4-F1
#
_entry.id   AF-A0A926W4R4-F1
#
_cell.length_a   1.000
_cell.length_b   1.000
_cell.length_c   1.000
_cell.angle_alpha   90.00
_cell.angle_beta   90.00
_cell.angle_gamma   90.00
#
_symmetry.space_group_name_H-M   'P 1'
#
loop_
_entity.id
_entity.type
_entity.pdbx_description
1 polymer ?
#
loop_
_entity_poly.entity_id
_entity_poly.type
_entity_poly.pdbx_seq_one_letter_code
_entity_poly.pdbx_strand_id
1 'polypeptide(L)'
;MVKNNSSLKLKNHVTPKARRINQVLKTKFGVSLDDFTNAMMGDVTSAQKIGELARQGRLSAEFAPKLAEAYHQIINGTTAQNKAISEVLVNAGKSAIEIDKAVMNATLANAQYAHKRSELAAEFVNARNTENQRHNYQMNYTQIKGYMMLTLLGLTIKLI
;
A
#
# COMPACT_ATOMS: atom_id res chain seq x y z
N MET A 1 66.56 46.25 0.36
CA MET A 1 66.97 45.37 -0.77
C MET A 1 67.67 44.15 -0.20
N VAL A 2 66.98 43.00 -0.14
CA VAL A 2 67.55 41.74 0.33
C VAL A 2 68.06 40.96 -0.88
N LYS A 3 69.30 40.48 -0.76
CA LYS A 3 70.11 39.89 -1.84
C LYS A 3 69.41 38.70 -2.51
N ASN A 4 69.49 38.70 -3.84
CA ASN A 4 69.09 37.62 -4.73
C ASN A 4 70.02 36.42 -4.50
N ASN A 5 69.61 35.46 -3.65
CA ASN A 5 70.20 34.13 -3.65
C ASN A 5 69.77 33.46 -4.95
N SER A 6 70.69 33.33 -5.90
CA SER A 6 70.55 32.38 -7.01
C SER A 6 70.21 31.02 -6.39
N SER A 7 68.93 30.65 -6.46
CA SER A 7 68.41 29.50 -5.72
C SER A 7 69.11 28.24 -6.21
N LEU A 8 70.08 27.73 -5.42
CA LEU A 8 70.63 26.41 -5.58
C LEU A 8 69.46 25.43 -5.43
N LYS A 9 68.92 24.95 -6.55
CA LYS A 9 67.84 23.98 -6.61
C LYS A 9 68.41 22.64 -7.06
N LEU A 10 68.04 21.58 -6.35
CA LEU A 10 68.34 20.22 -6.78
C LEU A 10 67.73 19.99 -8.16
N LYS A 11 68.54 19.49 -9.12
CA LYS A 11 68.07 19.23 -10.47
C LYS A 11 67.13 18.03 -10.48
N ASN A 12 65.92 18.23 -10.99
CA ASN A 12 64.95 17.16 -11.19
C ASN A 12 65.07 16.58 -12.60
N HIS A 13 65.59 15.36 -12.69
CA HIS A 13 65.75 14.62 -13.94
C HIS A 13 64.54 13.72 -14.29
N VAL A 14 63.56 13.61 -13.38
CA VAL A 14 62.44 12.66 -13.46
C VAL A 14 61.19 13.32 -14.02
N THR A 15 60.81 14.51 -13.54
CA THR A 15 59.61 15.24 -13.99
C THR A 15 59.57 15.47 -15.51
N PRO A 16 60.67 15.83 -16.19
CA PRO A 16 60.66 15.97 -17.66
C PRO A 16 60.35 14.67 -18.40
N LYS A 17 60.71 13.51 -17.83
CA LYS A 17 60.46 12.18 -18.41
C LYS A 17 59.09 11.61 -18.02
N ALA A 18 58.50 12.08 -16.92
CA ALA A 18 57.23 11.60 -16.36
C ALA A 18 56.06 12.58 -16.51
N ARG A 19 56.09 13.49 -17.51
CA ARG A 19 55.10 14.57 -17.69
C ARG A 19 53.64 14.13 -17.65
N ARG A 20 53.31 13.02 -18.32
CA ARG A 20 51.93 12.48 -18.34
C ARG A 20 51.46 12.04 -16.95
N ILE A 21 52.34 11.41 -16.18
CA ILE A 21 52.03 10.96 -14.82
C ILE A 21 51.88 12.16 -13.88
N ASN A 22 52.72 13.18 -14.02
CA ASN A 22 52.59 14.43 -13.26
C ASN A 22 51.27 15.15 -13.57
N GLN A 23 50.79 15.09 -14.81
CA GLN A 23 49.48 15.63 -15.19
C GLN A 23 48.31 14.86 -14.57
N VAL A 24 48.42 13.52 -14.48
CA VAL A 24 47.43 12.71 -13.75
C VAL A 24 47.42 13.07 -12.26
N LEU A 25 48.60 13.21 -11.65
CA LEU A 25 48.71 13.63 -10.25
C LEU A 25 47.95 14.94 -10.00
N LYS A 26 48.15 15.92 -10.88
CA LYS A 26 47.49 17.23 -10.78
C LYS A 26 45.98 17.16 -11.00
N THR A 27 45.54 16.42 -12.02
CA THR A 27 44.12 16.39 -12.43
C THR A 27 43.25 15.52 -11.52
N LYS A 28 43.79 14.43 -10.98
CA LYS A 28 43.03 13.46 -10.17
C LYS A 28 43.20 13.65 -8.67
N PHE A 29 44.37 14.12 -8.23
CA PHE A 29 44.72 14.20 -6.81
C PHE A 29 45.00 15.63 -6.34
N GLY A 30 44.93 16.62 -7.23
CA GLY A 30 45.10 18.04 -6.90
C GLY A 30 46.52 18.45 -6.52
N VAL A 31 47.50 17.54 -6.57
CA VAL A 31 48.91 17.78 -6.23
C VAL A 31 49.83 17.50 -7.42
N SER A 32 51.05 18.02 -7.40
CA SER A 32 52.04 17.84 -8.46
C SER A 32 53.42 17.55 -7.87
N LEU A 33 54.34 17.06 -8.70
CA LEU A 33 55.75 16.90 -8.30
C LEU A 33 56.42 18.23 -7.96
N ASP A 34 55.92 19.34 -8.52
CA ASP A 34 56.40 20.67 -8.18
C ASP A 34 55.96 21.08 -6.78
N ASP A 35 54.71 20.79 -6.38
CA ASP A 35 54.23 21.00 -4.99
C ASP A 35 55.10 20.19 -4.00
N PHE A 36 55.41 18.92 -4.33
CA PHE A 36 56.26 18.08 -3.50
C PHE A 36 57.69 18.63 -3.37
N THR A 37 58.29 19.01 -4.50
CA THR A 37 59.66 19.55 -4.51
C THR A 37 59.72 20.89 -3.77
N ASN A 38 58.74 21.76 -3.94
CA ASN A 38 58.65 23.04 -3.23
C ASN A 38 58.47 22.84 -1.73
N ALA A 39 57.61 21.91 -1.30
CA ALA A 39 57.44 21.57 0.11
C ALA A 39 58.74 21.04 0.74
N MET A 40 59.49 20.18 0.03
CA MET A 40 60.81 19.71 0.48
C MET A 40 61.85 20.83 0.60
N MET A 41 61.72 21.88 -0.20
CA MET A 41 62.57 23.06 -0.14
C MET A 41 62.11 24.10 0.91
N GLY A 42 61.08 23.78 1.69
CA GLY A 42 60.58 24.64 2.77
C GLY A 42 59.48 25.63 2.36
N ASP A 43 58.87 25.50 1.17
CA ASP A 43 57.68 26.27 0.83
C ASP A 43 56.48 25.83 1.67
N VAL A 44 56.10 26.71 2.59
CA VAL A 44 55.02 26.49 3.54
C VAL A 44 53.68 26.27 2.83
N THR A 45 53.45 26.96 1.69
CA THR A 45 52.18 26.88 0.95
C THR A 45 51.96 25.48 0.37
N SER A 46 52.98 24.94 -0.30
CA SER A 46 52.94 23.59 -0.86
C SER A 46 52.85 22.51 0.22
N ALA A 47 53.56 22.70 1.34
CA ALA A 47 53.50 21.78 2.48
C ALA A 47 52.11 21.75 3.13
N GLN A 48 51.47 22.91 3.34
CA GLN A 48 50.11 23.02 3.86
C GLN A 48 49.09 22.34 2.93
N LYS A 49 49.19 22.58 1.62
CA LYS A 49 48.34 21.95 0.61
C LYS A 49 48.40 20.41 0.67
N ILE A 50 49.60 19.84 0.72
CA ILE A 50 49.80 18.39 0.81
C ILE A 50 49.26 17.85 2.15
N GLY A 51 49.52 18.55 3.26
CA GLY A 51 49.04 18.15 4.59
C GLY A 51 47.52 18.13 4.70
N GLU A 52 46.85 19.15 4.17
CA GLU A 52 45.38 19.24 4.19
C GLU A 52 44.73 18.18 3.29
N LEU A 53 45.27 17.95 2.09
CA LEU A 53 44.79 16.87 1.22
C LEU A 53 45.03 15.48 1.82
N ALA A 54 46.15 15.28 2.52
CA ALA A 54 46.39 14.03 3.26
C ALA A 54 45.40 13.85 4.42
N ARG A 55 45.06 14.93 5.14
CA ARG A 55 44.04 14.91 6.21
C ARG A 55 42.66 14.57 5.62
N GLN A 56 42.25 15.22 4.54
CA GLN A 56 40.99 14.96 3.85
C GLN A 56 40.94 13.55 3.26
N GLY A 57 42.05 13.06 2.71
CA GLY A 57 42.18 11.70 2.20
C GLY A 57 41.99 10.64 3.29
N ARG A 58 42.62 10.83 4.46
CA ARG A 58 42.44 9.93 5.61
C ARG A 58 41.01 9.92 6.12
N LEU A 59 40.41 11.11 6.31
CA LEU A 59 39.02 11.24 6.75
C LEU A 59 38.07 10.58 5.74
N SER A 60 38.25 10.85 4.46
CA SER A 60 37.42 10.26 3.40
C SER A 60 37.57 8.74 3.38
N ALA A 61 38.79 8.20 3.46
CA ALA A 61 39.01 6.76 3.47
C ALA A 61 38.35 6.06 4.66
N GLU A 62 38.34 6.70 5.83
CA GLU A 62 37.75 6.13 7.04
C GLU A 62 36.21 6.25 7.08
N PHE A 63 35.69 7.43 6.70
CA PHE A 63 34.28 7.76 6.92
C PHE A 63 33.40 7.60 5.67
N ALA A 64 33.93 7.77 4.46
CA ALA A 64 33.12 7.61 3.25
C ALA A 64 32.41 6.25 3.15
N PRO A 65 33.04 5.09 3.41
CA PRO A 65 32.33 3.82 3.36
C PRO A 65 31.25 3.71 4.44
N LYS A 66 31.53 4.16 5.67
CA LYS A 66 30.59 4.12 6.80
C LYS A 66 29.37 5.00 6.54
N LEU A 67 29.59 6.20 6.01
CA LEU A 67 28.51 7.11 5.66
C LEU A 67 27.70 6.55 4.49
N ALA A 68 28.34 6.05 3.43
CA ALA A 68 27.64 5.43 2.31
C ALA A 68 26.75 4.25 2.77
N GLU A 69 27.28 3.38 3.64
CA GLU A 69 26.52 2.29 4.24
C GLU A 69 25.31 2.80 5.05
N ALA A 70 25.51 3.80 5.91
CA ALA A 70 24.42 4.41 6.67
C ALA A 70 23.32 5.00 5.77
N TYR A 71 23.70 5.70 4.70
CA TYR A 71 22.75 6.20 3.71
C TYR A 71 21.98 5.06 3.04
N HIS A 72 22.65 3.97 2.65
CA HIS A 72 21.99 2.80 2.09
C HIS A 72 21.00 2.16 3.09
N GLN A 73 21.38 2.03 4.36
CA GLN A 73 20.50 1.52 5.40
C GLN A 73 19.25 2.40 5.59
N ILE A 74 19.42 3.73 5.62
CA ILE A 74 18.31 4.69 5.71
C ILE A 74 17.36 4.55 4.52
N ILE A 75 17.90 4.52 3.29
CA ILE A 75 17.12 4.39 2.05
C ILE A 75 16.35 3.08 2.05
N ASN A 76 17.02 1.97 2.35
CA ASN A 76 16.42 0.63 2.34
C ASN A 76 15.36 0.49 3.43
N GLY A 77 15.65 0.97 4.66
CA GLY A 77 14.71 0.95 5.77
C GLY A 77 13.44 1.75 5.46
N THR A 78 13.61 2.98 4.97
CA THR A 78 12.48 3.85 4.60
C THR A 78 11.66 3.24 3.47
N THR A 79 12.31 2.66 2.47
CA THR A 79 11.62 2.00 1.34
C THR A 79 10.84 0.77 1.81
N ALA A 80 11.46 -0.10 2.62
CA ALA A 80 10.82 -1.31 3.13
C ALA A 80 9.61 -0.97 4.02
N GLN A 81 9.76 0.02 4.90
CA GLN A 81 8.68 0.49 5.76
C GLN A 81 7.49 1.00 4.95
N ASN A 82 7.72 1.88 3.98
CA ASN A 82 6.63 2.44 3.16
C ASN A 82 5.94 1.38 2.29
N LYS A 83 6.70 0.40 1.76
CA LYS A 83 6.13 -0.74 1.04
C LYS A 83 5.21 -1.56 1.95
N ALA A 84 5.68 -1.91 3.15
CA ALA A 84 4.90 -2.68 4.12
C ALA A 84 3.61 -1.93 4.53
N ILE A 85 3.70 -0.62 4.80
CA ILE A 85 2.53 0.21 5.10
C ILE A 85 1.53 0.17 3.94
N SER A 86 2.00 0.37 2.71
CA SER A 86 1.15 0.34 1.51
C SER A 86 0.44 -1.01 1.34
N GLU A 87 1.16 -2.12 1.50
CA GLU A 87 0.59 -3.47 1.42
C GLU A 87 -0.50 -3.70 2.47
N VAL A 88 -0.27 -3.29 3.72
CA VAL A 88 -1.27 -3.38 4.79
C VAL A 88 -2.51 -2.57 4.45
N LEU A 89 -2.36 -1.33 3.97
CA LEU A 89 -3.48 -0.46 3.63
C LEU A 89 -4.29 -1.00 2.44
N VAL A 90 -3.63 -1.50 1.40
CA VAL A 90 -4.30 -2.11 0.24
C VAL A 90 -5.08 -3.35 0.67
N ASN A 91 -4.49 -4.21 1.50
CA ASN A 91 -5.17 -5.40 2.00
C ASN A 91 -6.35 -5.04 2.91
N ALA A 92 -6.18 -4.07 3.80
CA ALA A 92 -7.26 -3.57 4.65
C ALA A 92 -8.43 -3.03 3.81
N GLY A 93 -8.16 -2.22 2.77
CA GLY A 93 -9.18 -1.71 1.87
C GLY A 93 -9.94 -2.81 1.13
N LYS A 94 -9.23 -3.83 0.62
CA LYS A 94 -9.87 -4.99 -0.02
C LYS A 94 -10.74 -5.79 0.96
N SER A 95 -10.22 -6.06 2.15
CA SER A 95 -10.94 -6.81 3.18
C SER A 95 -12.18 -6.07 3.66
N ALA A 96 -12.11 -4.75 3.85
CA ALA A 96 -13.27 -3.95 4.22
C ALA A 96 -14.39 -4.05 3.18
N ILE A 97 -14.07 -3.94 1.88
CA ILE A 97 -15.05 -4.09 0.80
C ILE A 97 -15.71 -5.49 0.82
N GLU A 98 -14.93 -6.55 1.03
CA GLU A 98 -15.49 -7.91 1.11
C GLU A 98 -16.38 -8.12 2.34
N ILE A 99 -16.02 -7.53 3.49
CA ILE A 99 -16.86 -7.51 4.69
C ILE A 99 -18.18 -6.79 4.40
N ASP A 100 -18.13 -5.59 3.82
CA ASP A 100 -19.33 -4.81 3.50
C ASP A 100 -20.26 -5.58 2.54
N LYS A 101 -19.70 -6.25 1.53
CA LYS A 101 -20.47 -7.13 0.64
C LYS A 101 -21.15 -8.27 1.41
N ALA A 102 -20.46 -8.92 2.33
CA ALA A 102 -21.02 -10.00 3.14
C ALA A 102 -22.18 -9.50 4.02
N VAL A 103 -22.01 -8.32 4.64
CA VAL A 103 -23.06 -7.66 5.44
C VAL A 103 -24.28 -7.32 4.58
N MET A 104 -24.07 -6.75 3.39
CA MET A 104 -25.17 -6.43 2.46
C MET A 104 -25.92 -7.69 2.02
N ASN A 105 -25.21 -8.78 1.70
CA ASN A 105 -25.83 -10.05 1.31
C ASN A 105 -26.66 -10.66 2.46
N ALA A 106 -26.15 -10.64 3.69
CA ALA A 106 -26.88 -11.11 4.86
C ALA A 106 -28.14 -10.27 5.12
N THR A 107 -28.02 -8.95 4.97
CA THR A 107 -29.15 -8.02 5.12
C THR A 107 -30.24 -8.29 4.08
N LEU A 108 -29.85 -8.48 2.81
CA LEU A 108 -30.77 -8.82 1.74
C LEU A 108 -31.47 -10.16 1.98
N ALA A 109 -30.73 -11.20 2.38
CA ALA A 109 -31.30 -12.50 2.69
C ALA A 109 -32.31 -12.44 3.85
N ASN A 110 -32.01 -11.64 4.88
CA ASN A 110 -32.93 -11.42 6.00
C ASN A 110 -34.22 -10.71 5.55
N ALA A 111 -34.11 -9.69 4.71
CA ALA A 111 -35.28 -9.00 4.14
C ALA A 111 -36.14 -9.96 3.30
N GLN A 112 -35.53 -10.76 2.44
CA GLN A 112 -36.23 -11.77 1.64
C GLN A 112 -36.94 -12.81 2.51
N TYR A 113 -36.30 -13.27 3.59
CA TYR A 113 -36.92 -14.19 4.54
C TYR A 113 -38.17 -13.57 5.19
N ALA A 114 -38.07 -12.32 5.65
CA ALA A 114 -39.20 -11.61 6.24
C ALA A 114 -40.37 -11.45 5.25
N HIS A 115 -40.08 -11.09 4.00
CA HIS A 115 -41.09 -10.97 2.95
C HIS A 115 -41.76 -12.31 2.63
N LYS A 116 -40.98 -13.37 2.36
CA LYS A 116 -41.52 -14.72 2.09
C LYS A 116 -42.37 -15.25 3.23
N ARG A 117 -41.99 -14.96 4.48
CA ARG A 117 -42.79 -15.34 5.65
C ARG A 117 -44.14 -14.61 5.70
N SER A 118 -44.15 -13.32 5.37
CA SER A 118 -45.39 -12.54 5.29
C SER A 118 -46.30 -13.04 4.16
N GLU A 119 -45.71 -13.39 3.02
CA GLU A 119 -46.43 -13.95 1.87
C GLU A 119 -47.07 -15.29 2.22
N LEU A 120 -46.31 -16.21 2.81
CA LEU A 120 -46.82 -17.51 3.28
C LEU A 120 -47.98 -17.35 4.28
N ALA A 121 -47.89 -16.38 5.19
CA ALA A 121 -48.97 -16.09 6.13
C ALA A 121 -50.24 -15.60 5.42
N ALA A 122 -50.10 -14.73 4.41
CA ALA A 122 -51.23 -14.26 3.60
C ALA A 122 -51.84 -15.39 2.76
N GLU A 123 -51.03 -16.23 2.14
CA GLU A 123 -51.48 -17.42 1.41
C GLU A 123 -52.28 -18.37 2.29
N PHE A 124 -51.80 -18.65 3.51
CA PHE A 124 -52.51 -19.51 4.46
C PHE A 124 -53.89 -18.94 4.84
N VAL A 125 -53.97 -17.63 5.11
CA VAL A 125 -55.25 -16.97 5.42
C VAL A 125 -56.21 -17.05 4.23
N ASN A 126 -55.72 -16.78 3.01
CA ASN A 126 -56.52 -16.87 1.80
C ASN A 126 -57.02 -18.29 1.55
N ALA A 127 -56.13 -19.30 1.62
CA ALA A 127 -56.48 -20.70 1.45
C ALA A 127 -57.53 -21.16 2.49
N ARG A 128 -57.37 -20.76 3.76
CA ARG A 128 -58.35 -21.04 4.82
C ARG A 128 -59.71 -20.41 4.52
N ASN A 129 -59.74 -19.16 4.06
CA ASN A 129 -60.99 -18.48 3.73
C ASN A 129 -61.70 -19.10 2.52
N THR A 130 -60.95 -19.46 1.48
CA THR A 130 -61.47 -20.16 0.30
C THR A 130 -62.06 -21.52 0.69
N GLU A 131 -61.39 -22.27 1.56
CA GLU A 131 -61.89 -23.56 2.04
C GLU A 131 -63.18 -23.41 2.86
N ASN A 132 -63.23 -22.41 3.75
CA ASN A 132 -64.44 -22.08 4.50
C ASN A 132 -65.60 -21.70 3.57
N GLN A 133 -65.34 -20.90 2.53
CA GLN A 133 -66.36 -20.57 1.52
C GLN A 133 -66.84 -21.81 0.78
N ARG A 134 -65.94 -22.70 0.36
CA ARG A 134 -66.29 -23.98 -0.29
C ARG A 134 -67.22 -24.81 0.59
N HIS A 135 -66.90 -24.95 1.87
CA HIS A 135 -67.75 -25.62 2.85
C HIS A 135 -69.13 -24.96 2.98
N ASN A 136 -69.19 -23.63 3.08
CA ASN A 136 -70.46 -22.90 3.14
C ASN A 136 -71.32 -23.12 1.89
N TYR A 137 -70.72 -23.10 0.69
CA TYR A 137 -71.42 -23.41 -0.56
C TYR A 137 -71.96 -24.84 -0.58
N GLN A 138 -71.18 -25.83 -0.13
CA GLN A 138 -71.64 -27.22 -0.05
C GLN A 138 -72.79 -27.40 0.96
N MET A 139 -72.73 -26.74 2.12
CA MET A 139 -73.78 -26.75 3.12
C MET A 139 -75.07 -26.12 2.59
N ASN A 140 -74.99 -24.93 2.01
CA ASN A 140 -76.14 -24.25 1.43
C ASN A 140 -76.76 -25.06 0.28
N TYR A 141 -75.95 -25.62 -0.61
CA TYR A 141 -76.43 -26.50 -1.69
C TYR A 141 -77.18 -27.72 -1.14
N THR A 142 -76.62 -28.37 -0.11
CA THR A 142 -77.24 -29.51 0.56
C THR A 142 -78.58 -29.14 1.21
N GLN A 143 -78.63 -28.00 1.90
CA GLN A 143 -79.86 -27.49 2.51
C GLN A 143 -80.93 -27.21 1.46
N ILE A 144 -80.61 -26.47 0.38
CA ILE A 144 -81.55 -26.17 -0.70
C ILE A 144 -82.05 -27.44 -1.38
N LYS A 145 -81.16 -28.41 -1.63
CA LYS A 145 -81.55 -29.73 -2.17
C LYS A 145 -82.53 -30.46 -1.25
N GLY A 146 -82.29 -30.43 0.07
CA GLY A 146 -83.21 -30.99 1.08
C GLY A 146 -84.58 -30.30 1.07
N TYR A 147 -84.60 -28.96 1.03
CA TYR A 147 -85.84 -28.19 0.95
C TYR A 147 -86.64 -28.47 -0.34
N MET A 148 -85.96 -28.54 -1.50
CA MET A 148 -86.62 -28.88 -2.77
C MET A 148 -87.22 -30.29 -2.74
N MET A 149 -86.52 -31.26 -2.15
CA MET A 149 -87.02 -32.63 -2.04
C MET A 149 -88.26 -32.71 -1.13
N LEU A 150 -88.25 -32.00 0.01
CA LEU A 150 -89.39 -31.89 0.92
C LEU A 150 -90.62 -31.26 0.27
N THR A 151 -90.42 -30.19 -0.52
CA THR A 151 -91.51 -29.51 -1.23
C THR A 151 -92.07 -30.34 -2.39
N LEU A 152 -91.22 -31.08 -3.14
CA LEU A 152 -91.65 -32.01 -4.18
C LEU A 152 -92.45 -33.21 -3.64
N LEU A 153 -92.19 -33.62 -2.40
CA LEU A 153 -92.93 -34.69 -1.70
C LEU A 153 -94.23 -34.20 -1.04
N GLY A 154 -94.57 -32.91 -1.16
CA GLY A 154 -95.85 -32.34 -0.69
C GLY A 154 -95.92 -32.04 0.82
N LEU A 155 -94.80 -31.98 1.53
CA LEU A 155 -94.74 -31.71 2.97
C LEU A 155 -94.38 -30.23 3.23
N THR A 156 -95.38 -29.39 3.53
CA THR A 156 -95.18 -27.96 3.83
C THR A 156 -94.82 -27.77 5.32
N ILE A 157 -93.64 -27.20 5.62
CA ILE A 157 -93.28 -26.76 6.98
C ILE A 157 -93.65 -25.29 7.14
N LYS A 158 -94.57 -24.96 8.05
CA LYS A 158 -94.83 -23.58 8.51
C LYS A 158 -93.71 -23.16 9.47
N LEU A 159 -92.93 -22.15 9.09
CA LEU A 159 -92.01 -21.47 10.00
C LEU A 159 -92.81 -20.53 10.92
N ILE A 160 -92.55 -20.64 12.24
CA ILE A 160 -92.83 -19.62 13.27
C ILE A 160 -91.64 -18.67 13.29
#